data_AF-A0A0U5G682-F1
#
_entry.id   AF-A0A0U5G682-F1
#
_cell.length_a   1.000
_cell.length_b   1.000
_cell.length_c   1.000
_cell.angle_alpha   90.00
_cell.angle_beta   90.00
_cell.angle_gamma   90.00
#
_symmetry.space_group_name_H-M   'P 1'
#
loop_
_entity.id
_entity.type
_entity.pdbx_description
1 polymer ?
#
loop_
_entity_poly.entity_id
_entity_poly.type
_entity_poly.pdbx_seq_one_letter_code
_entity_poly.pdbx_strand_id
1 'polypeptide(L)'
;MPSEYLPQVFGEDHCFDSNDQAAEILGLVMRHWNTIASELFRTLEKDDVYLPVLLEDADGAVHGNDWARGFMRGIQLRPNSWQELIGSEEFGGPMLPIMILTHEHDPDPAMRPPEIAPDKRDELLQSLIAGLTHIYRYFASHRQLATQGPLRRQGPKIGRNDQCPCGSGRKYKHCCATSAPTFH
;
A
#
# COMPACT_ATOMS: atom_id res chain seq x y z
N MET A 1 2.45 -8.69 4.46
CA MET A 1 3.60 -9.29 5.18
C MET A 1 4.68 -9.66 4.17
N PRO A 2 5.97 -9.73 4.54
CA PRO A 2 7.05 -10.10 3.61
C PRO A 2 6.78 -11.40 2.85
N SER A 3 6.24 -12.41 3.51
CA SER A 3 5.84 -13.67 2.88
C SER A 3 4.85 -13.54 1.72
N GLU A 4 4.09 -12.44 1.64
CA GLU A 4 3.09 -12.22 0.59
C GLU A 4 3.67 -11.45 -0.61
N TYR A 5 4.55 -10.48 -0.38
CA TYR A 5 5.07 -9.63 -1.46
C TYR A 5 6.41 -10.12 -2.01
N LEU A 6 7.25 -10.80 -1.22
CA LEU A 6 8.56 -11.27 -1.68
C LEU A 6 8.47 -12.22 -2.88
N PRO A 7 7.51 -13.18 -2.97
CA PRO A 7 7.34 -13.99 -4.18
C PRO A 7 6.97 -13.18 -5.42
N GLN A 8 6.30 -12.03 -5.25
CA GLN A 8 5.97 -11.14 -6.38
C GLN A 8 7.18 -10.33 -6.86
N VAL A 9 8.14 -10.07 -5.98
CA VAL A 9 9.38 -9.32 -6.28
C VAL A 9 10.43 -10.23 -6.91
N PHE A 10 10.67 -11.40 -6.33
CA PHE A 10 11.74 -12.31 -6.77
C PHE A 10 11.27 -13.39 -7.75
N GLY A 11 9.97 -13.67 -7.81
CA GLY A 11 9.41 -14.83 -8.49
C GLY A 11 9.17 -16.00 -7.53
N GLU A 12 8.18 -16.84 -7.83
CA GLU A 12 7.75 -17.94 -6.94
C GLU A 12 8.83 -19.02 -6.80
N ASP A 13 9.63 -19.25 -7.84
CA ASP A 13 10.67 -20.28 -7.89
C ASP A 13 12.08 -19.74 -7.56
N HIS A 14 12.19 -18.50 -7.05
CA HIS A 14 13.49 -17.91 -6.76
C HIS A 14 14.14 -18.56 -5.53
N CYS A 15 15.40 -18.94 -5.70
CA CYS A 15 16.26 -19.43 -4.63
C CYS A 15 17.52 -18.57 -4.55
N PHE A 16 17.87 -18.12 -3.34
CA PHE A 16 19.16 -17.50 -3.09
C PHE A 16 20.27 -18.56 -3.09
N ASP A 17 21.45 -18.19 -3.59
CA ASP A 17 22.63 -19.05 -3.63
C ASP A 17 23.17 -19.36 -2.23
N SER A 18 22.94 -18.45 -1.27
CA SER A 18 23.36 -18.62 0.12
C SER A 18 22.51 -17.79 1.09
N ASN A 19 22.59 -18.13 2.39
CA ASN A 19 21.98 -17.32 3.45
C ASN A 19 22.58 -15.91 3.53
N ASP A 20 23.88 -15.76 3.23
CA ASP A 20 24.55 -14.47 3.25
C ASP A 20 24.04 -13.56 2.12
N GLN A 21 23.89 -14.11 0.91
CA GLN A 21 23.29 -13.42 -0.22
C GLN A 21 21.83 -13.04 0.08
N ALA A 22 21.04 -13.95 0.66
CA ALA A 22 19.67 -13.68 1.06
C ALA A 22 19.60 -12.52 2.06
N ALA A 23 20.45 -12.52 3.09
CA ALA A 23 20.49 -11.47 4.09
C ALA A 23 20.89 -10.11 3.49
N GLU A 24 21.85 -10.10 2.56
CA GLU A 24 22.28 -8.90 1.86
C GLU A 24 21.15 -8.29 1.02
N ILE A 25 20.53 -9.10 0.15
CA ILE A 25 19.47 -8.64 -0.75
C ILE A 25 18.24 -8.21 0.03
N LEU A 26 17.79 -8.99 1.02
CA LEU A 26 16.64 -8.61 1.84
C LEU A 26 16.94 -7.35 2.67
N GLY A 27 18.19 -7.18 3.13
CA GLY A 27 18.62 -5.95 3.78
C GLY A 27 18.53 -4.73 2.87
N LEU A 28 18.91 -4.86 1.59
CA LEU A 28 18.75 -3.82 0.58
C LEU A 28 17.29 -3.47 0.31
N VAL A 29 16.43 -4.48 0.14
CA VAL A 29 14.97 -4.29 -0.06
C VAL A 29 14.36 -3.57 1.12
N MET A 30 14.69 -3.97 2.35
CA MET A 30 14.18 -3.31 3.56
C MET A 30 14.67 -1.88 3.71
N ARG A 31 15.93 -1.59 3.35
CA ARG A 31 16.43 -0.21 3.32
C ARG A 31 15.66 0.63 2.31
N HIS A 32 15.49 0.13 1.09
CA HIS A 32 14.74 0.84 0.05
C HIS A 32 13.29 1.10 0.46
N TRP A 33 12.61 0.09 1.03
CA TRP A 33 11.27 0.24 1.61
C TRP A 33 11.21 1.38 2.62
N ASN A 34 12.16 1.42 3.57
CA ASN A 34 12.20 2.45 4.60
C ASN A 34 12.47 3.84 4.02
N THR A 35 13.30 3.95 2.99
CA THR A 35 13.51 5.20 2.25
C THR A 35 12.20 5.68 1.63
N ILE A 36 11.50 4.85 0.86
CA ILE A 36 10.23 5.19 0.24
C ILE A 36 9.20 5.62 1.29
N ALA A 37 9.08 4.85 2.38
CA ALA A 37 8.14 5.14 3.45
C ALA A 37 8.45 6.50 4.12
N SER A 38 9.73 6.81 4.32
CA SER A 38 10.15 8.08 4.90
C SER A 38 9.89 9.25 3.97
N GLU A 39 10.22 9.13 2.68
CA GLU A 39 9.99 10.19 1.68
C GLU A 39 8.50 10.47 1.52
N LEU A 40 7.68 9.44 1.32
CA LEU A 40 6.23 9.59 1.25
C LEU A 40 5.66 10.23 2.53
N PHE A 41 6.13 9.83 3.70
CA PHE A 41 5.71 10.45 4.96
C PHE A 41 6.03 11.95 5.01
N ARG A 42 7.22 12.36 4.54
CA ARG A 42 7.61 13.78 4.50
C ARG A 42 6.71 14.63 3.61
N THR A 43 6.15 14.06 2.54
CA THR A 43 5.17 14.74 1.69
C THR A 43 3.86 15.10 2.40
N LEU A 44 3.59 14.55 3.60
CA LEU A 44 2.44 14.96 4.42
C LEU A 44 2.67 16.30 5.14
N GLU A 45 3.93 16.62 5.43
CA GLU A 45 4.31 17.78 6.24
C GLU A 45 4.88 18.93 5.41
N LYS A 46 5.45 18.61 4.25
CA LYS A 46 6.14 19.56 3.37
C LYS A 46 5.61 19.46 1.95
N ASP A 47 5.75 20.56 1.23
CA ASP A 47 5.54 20.59 -0.22
C ASP A 47 6.74 19.92 -0.90
N ASP A 48 6.67 18.60 -0.96
CA ASP A 48 7.72 17.71 -1.45
C ASP A 48 7.06 16.56 -2.24
N VAL A 49 7.84 15.88 -3.08
CA VAL A 49 7.39 14.76 -3.90
C VAL A 49 8.31 13.56 -3.71
N TYR A 50 7.72 12.36 -3.71
CA TYR A 50 8.51 11.13 -3.83
C TYR A 50 8.87 10.92 -5.31
N LEU A 51 10.16 10.75 -5.59
CA LEU A 51 10.66 10.45 -6.93
C LEU A 51 10.87 8.92 -7.06
N PRO A 52 10.01 8.22 -7.81
CA PRO A 52 10.20 6.80 -8.07
C PRO A 52 11.45 6.56 -8.92
N VAL A 53 12.13 5.44 -8.67
CA VAL A 53 13.19 4.96 -9.55
C VAL A 53 12.55 4.43 -10.83
N LEU A 54 12.79 5.13 -11.95
CA LEU A 54 12.35 4.73 -13.28
C LEU A 54 13.56 4.28 -14.10
N LEU A 55 13.41 3.19 -14.84
CA LEU A 55 14.48 2.64 -15.66
C LEU A 55 14.56 3.38 -17.00
N GLU A 56 15.79 3.60 -17.44
CA GLU A 56 16.13 4.04 -18.79
C GLU A 56 16.35 2.81 -19.69
N ASP A 57 15.98 2.91 -20.96
CA ASP A 57 16.33 1.92 -21.96
C ASP A 57 17.77 2.11 -22.48
N ALA A 58 18.16 1.33 -23.50
CA ALA A 58 19.49 1.38 -24.08
C ALA A 58 19.82 2.74 -24.75
N ASP A 59 18.80 3.50 -25.13
CA ASP A 59 18.92 4.81 -25.77
C ASP A 59 18.81 5.96 -24.74
N GLY A 60 18.66 5.63 -23.45
CA GLY A 60 18.52 6.59 -22.34
C GLY A 60 17.10 7.13 -22.17
N ALA A 61 16.10 6.54 -22.83
CA ALA A 61 14.71 6.99 -22.70
C ALA A 61 14.02 6.36 -21.49
N VAL A 62 13.29 7.20 -20.73
CA VAL A 62 12.50 6.75 -19.56
C VAL A 62 11.07 6.44 -19.99
N HIS A 63 10.63 5.21 -19.73
CA HIS A 63 9.32 4.73 -20.16
C HIS A 63 8.27 4.68 -19.05
N GLY A 64 8.66 4.23 -17.85
CA GLY A 64 7.76 4.13 -16.69
C GLY A 64 6.80 2.92 -16.70
N ASN A 65 6.67 2.19 -17.81
CA ASN A 65 5.77 1.02 -17.92
C ASN A 65 6.11 -0.09 -16.91
N ASP A 66 7.40 -0.41 -16.71
CA ASP A 66 7.82 -1.43 -15.74
C ASP A 66 7.41 -1.08 -14.31
N TRP A 67 7.63 0.19 -13.94
CA TRP A 67 7.25 0.70 -12.64
C TRP A 67 5.73 0.63 -12.44
N ALA A 68 4.95 1.08 -13.43
CA ALA A 68 3.50 1.07 -13.39
C ALA A 68 2.93 -0.36 -13.25
N ARG A 69 3.47 -1.33 -14.00
CA ARG A 69 3.12 -2.74 -13.88
C ARG A 69 3.43 -3.30 -12.49
N GLY A 70 4.59 -2.97 -11.93
CA GLY A 70 4.97 -3.35 -10.56
C GLY A 70 4.00 -2.78 -9.52
N PHE A 71 3.62 -1.50 -9.66
CA PHE A 71 2.65 -0.85 -8.78
C PHE A 71 1.27 -1.53 -8.85
N MET A 72 0.76 -1.81 -10.05
CA MET A 72 -0.52 -2.49 -10.23
C MET A 72 -0.50 -3.93 -9.69
N ARG A 73 0.63 -4.64 -9.81
CA ARG A 73 0.82 -5.95 -9.15
C ARG A 73 0.77 -5.83 -7.63
N GLY A 74 1.32 -4.77 -7.06
CA GLY A 74 1.19 -4.44 -5.64
C GLY A 74 -0.27 -4.20 -5.22
N ILE A 75 -1.04 -3.47 -6.03
CA ILE A 75 -2.48 -3.25 -5.80
C ILE A 75 -3.25 -4.58 -5.78
N GLN A 76 -2.94 -5.48 -6.70
CA GLN A 76 -3.59 -6.80 -6.81
C GLN A 76 -3.41 -7.68 -5.57
N LEU A 77 -2.43 -7.40 -4.70
CA LEU A 77 -2.32 -8.08 -3.41
C LEU A 77 -3.44 -7.67 -2.43
N ARG A 78 -4.08 -6.52 -2.64
CA ARG A 78 -5.13 -5.95 -1.77
C ARG A 78 -6.22 -5.21 -2.57
N PRO A 79 -6.88 -5.83 -3.55
CA PRO A 79 -7.76 -5.14 -4.50
C PRO A 79 -8.91 -4.40 -3.80
N ASN A 80 -9.51 -5.01 -2.79
CA ASN A 80 -10.62 -4.42 -2.03
C ASN A 80 -10.23 -3.14 -1.29
N SER A 81 -8.96 -2.99 -0.90
CA SER A 81 -8.47 -1.78 -0.24
C SER A 81 -8.27 -0.60 -1.19
N TRP A 82 -8.18 -0.86 -2.50
CA TRP A 82 -7.94 0.16 -3.52
C TRP A 82 -9.19 0.49 -4.34
N GLN A 83 -10.21 -0.36 -4.30
CA GLN A 83 -11.45 -0.19 -5.06
C GLN A 83 -12.12 1.16 -4.80
N GLU A 84 -12.11 1.64 -3.56
CA GLU A 84 -12.71 2.93 -3.19
C GLU A 84 -11.98 4.12 -3.85
N LEU A 85 -10.65 4.13 -3.81
CA LEU A 85 -9.84 5.16 -4.45
C LEU A 85 -10.01 5.12 -5.97
N ILE A 86 -9.88 3.94 -6.57
CA ILE A 86 -9.94 3.75 -8.03
C ILE A 86 -11.33 4.14 -8.58
N GLY A 87 -12.40 3.82 -7.84
CA GLY A 87 -13.76 4.16 -8.23
C GLY A 87 -14.20 5.58 -7.88
N SER A 88 -13.34 6.38 -7.22
CA SER A 88 -13.68 7.74 -6.80
C SER A 88 -13.53 8.75 -7.93
N GLU A 89 -14.62 9.47 -8.26
CA GLU A 89 -14.55 10.60 -9.20
C GLU A 89 -13.72 11.77 -8.64
N GLU A 90 -13.72 11.94 -7.32
CA GLU A 90 -13.00 13.03 -6.63
C GLU A 90 -11.52 12.71 -6.43
N PHE A 91 -11.21 11.47 -6.02
CA PHE A 91 -9.85 11.09 -5.59
C PHE A 91 -9.13 10.14 -6.54
N GLY A 92 -9.80 9.59 -7.55
CA GLY A 92 -9.25 8.55 -8.43
C GLY A 92 -8.32 9.07 -9.54
N GLY A 93 -8.36 10.36 -9.87
CA GLY A 93 -7.53 10.96 -10.93
C GLY A 93 -6.04 10.60 -10.90
N PRO A 94 -5.36 10.62 -9.74
CA PRO A 94 -3.98 10.17 -9.57
C PRO A 94 -3.65 8.74 -10.06
N MET A 95 -4.63 7.86 -10.18
CA MET A 95 -4.43 6.49 -10.70
C MET A 95 -4.29 6.45 -12.22
N LEU A 96 -4.82 7.43 -12.94
CA LEU A 96 -4.87 7.44 -14.41
C LEU A 96 -3.50 7.28 -15.08
N PRO A 97 -2.44 8.05 -14.76
CA PRO A 97 -1.15 7.89 -15.43
C PRO A 97 -0.54 6.49 -15.24
N ILE A 98 -0.76 5.89 -14.06
CA ILE A 98 -0.29 4.54 -13.77
C ILE A 98 -1.07 3.49 -14.59
N MET A 99 -2.38 3.65 -14.72
CA MET A 99 -3.22 2.76 -15.53
C MET A 99 -2.89 2.87 -17.02
N ILE A 100 -2.70 4.08 -17.53
CA ILE A 100 -2.28 4.33 -18.93
C ILE A 100 -0.96 3.61 -19.21
N LEU A 101 0.07 3.84 -18.40
CA LEU A 101 1.38 3.20 -18.58
C LEU A 101 1.33 1.67 -18.43
N THR A 102 0.43 1.15 -17.57
CA THR A 102 0.26 -0.30 -17.40
C THR A 102 -0.27 -0.96 -18.67
N HIS A 103 -1.21 -0.30 -19.36
CA HIS A 103 -1.94 -0.87 -20.51
C HIS A 103 -1.48 -0.36 -21.88
N GLU A 104 -0.47 0.51 -21.94
CA GLU A 104 0.04 1.10 -23.19
C GLU A 104 0.35 0.06 -24.28
N HIS A 105 0.88 -1.09 -23.88
CA HIS A 105 1.23 -2.19 -24.77
C HIS A 105 0.42 -3.46 -24.49
N ASP A 106 -0.84 -3.30 -24.03
CA ASP A 106 -1.70 -4.44 -23.72
C ASP A 106 -1.85 -5.36 -24.95
N PRO A 107 -1.77 -6.69 -24.81
CA PRO A 107 -1.98 -7.60 -25.93
C PRO A 107 -3.37 -7.44 -26.57
N ASP A 108 -4.38 -7.04 -25.79
CA ASP A 108 -5.72 -6.71 -26.30
C ASP A 108 -5.80 -5.24 -26.73
N PRO A 109 -5.96 -4.94 -28.04
CA PRO A 109 -6.09 -3.56 -28.51
C PRO A 109 -7.27 -2.78 -27.90
N ALA A 110 -8.33 -3.46 -27.44
CA ALA A 110 -9.47 -2.81 -26.81
C ALA A 110 -9.15 -2.29 -25.40
N MET A 111 -8.13 -2.83 -24.76
CA MET A 111 -7.65 -2.42 -23.43
C MET A 111 -6.60 -1.31 -23.49
N ARG A 112 -6.04 -1.03 -24.67
CA ARG A 112 -5.01 0.00 -24.82
C ARG A 112 -5.57 1.41 -24.65
N PRO A 113 -4.87 2.29 -23.93
CA PRO A 113 -5.19 3.71 -23.96
C PRO A 113 -4.88 4.30 -25.36
N PRO A 114 -5.33 5.53 -25.63
CA PRO A 114 -4.84 6.30 -26.77
C PRO A 114 -3.32 6.35 -26.80
N GLU A 115 -2.74 6.38 -28.00
CA GLU A 115 -1.29 6.46 -28.20
C GLU A 115 -0.72 7.68 -27.48
N ILE A 116 0.35 7.45 -26.72
CA ILE A 116 1.06 8.51 -26.00
C ILE A 116 2.03 9.14 -26.99
N ALA A 117 1.76 10.38 -27.38
CA ALA A 117 2.70 11.13 -28.21
C ALA A 117 4.04 11.29 -27.48
N PRO A 118 5.19 11.22 -28.17
CA PRO A 118 6.50 11.30 -27.53
C PRO A 118 6.71 12.55 -26.66
N ASP A 119 6.16 13.69 -27.07
CA ASP A 119 6.21 14.96 -26.33
C ASP A 119 5.30 14.99 -25.09
N LYS A 120 4.37 14.05 -24.97
CA LYS A 120 3.45 13.90 -23.83
C LYS A 120 3.92 12.91 -22.78
N ARG A 121 4.99 12.18 -23.05
CA ARG A 121 5.51 11.19 -22.11
C ARG A 121 6.05 11.85 -20.83
N ASP A 122 6.81 12.93 -20.95
CA ASP A 122 7.33 13.64 -19.78
C ASP A 122 6.20 14.21 -18.90
N GLU A 123 5.15 14.77 -19.51
CA GLU A 123 3.96 15.25 -18.80
C GLU A 123 3.25 14.10 -18.06
N LEU A 124 3.17 12.92 -18.69
CA LEU A 124 2.56 11.72 -18.10
C LEU A 124 3.38 11.21 -16.90
N LEU A 125 4.72 11.19 -17.02
CA LEU A 125 5.62 10.79 -15.94
C LEU A 125 5.57 11.80 -14.77
N GLN A 126 5.51 13.10 -15.05
CA GLN A 126 5.31 14.12 -14.02
C GLN A 126 3.97 13.94 -13.30
N SER A 127 2.91 13.63 -14.05
CA SER A 127 1.58 13.34 -13.50
C SER A 127 1.60 12.07 -12.62
N LEU A 128 2.35 11.04 -13.02
CA LEU A 128 2.58 9.85 -12.18
C LEU A 128 3.24 10.24 -10.86
N ILE A 129 4.35 11.00 -10.91
CA ILE A 129 5.13 11.41 -9.73
C ILE A 129 4.26 12.23 -8.76
N ALA A 130 3.54 13.23 -9.26
CA ALA A 130 2.61 14.02 -8.46
C ALA A 130 1.49 13.13 -7.89
N GLY A 131 0.97 12.20 -8.69
CA GLY A 131 -0.08 11.27 -8.32
C GLY A 131 0.27 10.40 -7.11
N LEU A 132 1.52 9.93 -6.99
CA LEU A 132 1.97 9.12 -5.84
C LEU A 132 1.78 9.83 -4.51
N THR A 133 2.05 11.13 -4.49
CA THR A 133 1.86 11.97 -3.29
C THR A 133 0.37 12.08 -2.94
N HIS A 134 -0.50 12.28 -3.92
CA HIS A 134 -1.95 12.34 -3.71
C HIS A 134 -2.52 10.99 -3.23
N ILE A 135 -2.11 9.88 -3.85
CA ILE A 135 -2.51 8.52 -3.45
C ILE A 135 -2.08 8.26 -2.00
N TYR A 136 -0.84 8.60 -1.64
CA TYR A 136 -0.35 8.41 -0.28
C TYR A 136 -1.12 9.24 0.74
N ARG A 137 -1.39 10.52 0.44
CA ARG A 137 -2.21 11.42 1.29
C ARG A 137 -3.62 10.89 1.50
N TYR A 138 -4.25 10.37 0.45
CA TYR A 138 -5.56 9.71 0.54
C TYR A 138 -5.50 8.56 1.56
N PHE A 139 -4.59 7.61 1.42
CA PHE A 139 -4.53 6.50 2.37
C PHE A 139 -4.06 6.91 3.78
N ALA A 140 -3.25 7.97 3.91
CA ALA A 140 -2.84 8.49 5.20
C ALA A 140 -4.03 9.03 6.02
N SER A 141 -4.92 9.79 5.40
CA SER A 141 -6.13 10.30 6.08
C SER A 141 -7.07 9.16 6.48
N HIS A 142 -7.23 8.15 5.62
CA HIS A 142 -8.09 6.99 5.91
C HIS A 142 -7.54 6.12 7.05
N ARG A 143 -6.21 5.97 7.17
CA ARG A 143 -5.59 5.31 8.33
C ARG A 143 -5.86 6.07 9.63
N GLN A 144 -5.79 7.40 9.61
CA GLN A 144 -6.09 8.23 10.78
C GLN A 144 -7.56 8.10 11.21
N LEU A 145 -8.49 8.13 10.27
CA LEU A 145 -9.92 7.93 10.53
C LEU A 145 -10.21 6.53 11.09
N ALA A 146 -9.57 5.49 10.55
CA ALA A 146 -9.73 4.12 11.04
C ALA A 146 -9.23 3.96 12.50
N THR A 147 -8.16 4.67 12.88
CA THR A 147 -7.69 4.70 14.28
C THR A 147 -8.58 5.49 15.24
N GLN A 148 -9.46 6.37 14.73
CA GLN A 148 -10.39 7.17 15.55
C GLN A 148 -11.81 6.58 15.63
N GLY A 149 -12.10 5.47 14.96
CA GLY A 149 -13.38 4.77 15.09
C GLY A 149 -13.59 4.17 16.49
N PRO A 150 -14.83 4.05 16.98
CA PRO A 150 -15.09 3.40 18.26
C PRO A 150 -14.58 1.95 18.20
N LEU A 151 -13.78 1.56 19.19
CA LEU A 151 -13.29 0.19 19.38
C LEU A 151 -14.46 -0.79 19.34
N ARG A 152 -14.69 -1.41 18.18
CA ARG A 152 -15.73 -2.41 18.01
C ARG A 152 -15.23 -3.69 18.69
N ARG A 153 -15.84 -4.02 19.83
CA ARG A 153 -15.48 -5.21 20.63
C ARG A 153 -15.57 -6.46 19.76
N GLN A 154 -14.44 -7.09 19.45
CA GLN A 154 -14.36 -8.32 18.62
C GLN A 154 -14.68 -9.60 19.40
N GLY A 155 -15.60 -9.54 20.36
CA GLY A 155 -15.96 -10.71 21.17
C GLY A 155 -17.44 -10.69 21.53
N PRO A 156 -18.03 -11.88 21.76
CA PRO A 156 -19.42 -11.97 22.19
C PRO A 156 -19.65 -11.09 23.41
N LYS A 157 -20.82 -10.44 23.45
CA LYS A 157 -21.22 -9.57 24.55
C LYS A 157 -21.34 -10.43 25.80
N ILE A 158 -20.29 -10.43 26.64
CA ILE A 158 -20.33 -11.17 27.90
C ILE A 158 -21.34 -10.53 28.85
N GLY A 159 -22.32 -11.31 29.25
CA GLY A 159 -23.31 -10.92 30.24
C GLY A 159 -22.64 -10.73 31.60
N ARG A 160 -23.12 -9.75 32.37
CA ARG A 160 -22.59 -9.42 33.71
C ARG A 160 -22.63 -10.62 34.68
N ASN A 161 -23.51 -11.59 34.44
CA ASN A 161 -23.64 -12.81 35.24
C ASN A 161 -22.96 -14.05 34.63
N ASP A 162 -22.38 -13.96 33.43
CA ASP A 162 -21.76 -15.10 32.73
C ASP A 162 -20.44 -15.50 33.40
N GLN A 163 -19.96 -16.72 33.13
CA GLN A 163 -18.66 -17.17 33.63
C GLN A 163 -17.52 -16.31 33.05
N CYS A 164 -16.59 -15.92 33.91
CA CYS A 164 -15.49 -15.05 33.52
C CYS A 164 -14.48 -15.80 32.65
N PRO A 165 -14.07 -15.25 31.48
CA PRO A 165 -13.23 -15.95 30.51
C PRO A 165 -11.77 -16.07 30.95
N CYS A 166 -11.38 -15.47 32.08
CA CYS A 166 -10.05 -15.62 32.68
C CYS A 166 -9.82 -16.98 33.35
N GLY A 167 -10.78 -17.91 33.29
CA GLY A 167 -10.66 -19.26 33.86
C GLY A 167 -10.85 -19.33 35.38
N SER A 168 -11.26 -18.24 36.03
CA SER A 168 -11.42 -18.19 37.49
C SER A 168 -12.64 -18.93 38.05
N GLY A 169 -13.56 -19.37 37.18
CA GLY A 169 -14.85 -19.99 37.56
C GLY A 169 -15.87 -19.03 38.18
N ARG A 170 -15.54 -17.74 38.35
CA ARG A 170 -16.44 -16.73 38.94
C ARG A 170 -17.30 -16.04 37.88
N LYS A 171 -18.44 -15.44 38.28
CA LYS A 171 -19.25 -14.58 37.40
C LYS A 171 -18.46 -13.31 37.02
N TYR A 172 -18.59 -12.86 35.78
CA TYR A 172 -17.83 -11.73 35.21
C TYR A 172 -17.90 -10.47 36.09
N LYS A 173 -19.07 -10.14 36.66
CA LYS A 173 -19.26 -8.99 37.58
C LYS A 173 -18.42 -9.02 38.86
N HIS A 174 -18.00 -10.19 39.32
CA HIS A 174 -17.23 -10.40 40.55
C HIS A 174 -15.77 -10.78 40.25
N CYS A 175 -15.32 -10.57 39.02
CA CYS A 175 -13.96 -10.86 38.59
C CYS A 175 -13.46 -9.69 37.72
N CYS A 176 -13.24 -9.89 36.42
CA CYS A 176 -12.63 -8.89 35.55
C CYS A 176 -13.46 -7.58 35.40
N ALA A 177 -14.76 -7.59 35.67
CA ALA A 177 -15.56 -6.36 35.60
C ALA A 177 -15.30 -5.38 36.76
N THR A 178 -14.71 -5.83 37.86
CA THR A 178 -14.42 -5.00 39.04
C THR A 178 -13.04 -4.34 38.96
N SER A 179 -12.21 -4.73 37.98
CA SER A 179 -10.85 -4.23 37.77
C SER A 179 -10.76 -3.02 36.82
N ALA A 180 -11.90 -2.51 36.33
CA ALA A 180 -11.90 -1.27 35.58
C ALA A 180 -11.72 -0.09 36.56
N PRO A 181 -10.71 0.78 36.38
CA PRO A 181 -10.54 1.93 37.26
C PRO A 181 -11.77 2.83 37.16
N THR A 182 -12.40 3.09 38.31
CA THR A 182 -13.44 4.10 38.43
C THR A 182 -12.76 5.47 38.38
N PHE A 183 -12.84 6.15 37.23
CA PHE A 183 -12.50 7.57 37.19
C PHE A 183 -13.70 8.34 37.76
N HIS A 184 -13.46 9.08 38.85
CA HIS A 184 -14.37 10.07 39.43
C HIS A 184 -14.23 11.40 38.69
#